data_AF-A0A7C7LTK4-F1
#
_entry.id   AF-A0A7C7LTK4-F1
#
_cell.length_a   1.000
_cell.length_b   1.000
_cell.length_c   1.000
_cell.angle_alpha   90.00
_cell.angle_beta   90.00
_cell.angle_gamma   90.00
#
_symmetry.space_group_name_H-M   'P 1'
#
loop_
_entity.id
_entity.type
_entity.pdbx_description
1 polymer ?
#
loop_
_entity_poly.entity_id
_entity_poly.type
_entity_poly.pdbx_seq_one_letter_code
_entity_poly.pdbx_strand_id
1 'polypeptide(L)'
;MVDGDDCGQVHILEMVTLFWLFFMSALFIIQIHIPDSASIAGDATLELTAEDAIHRGLAEAAIGESADNRLVELLAAGDRQGACTLLLSGLSPTIDGECWLARNAEPSAPHGDGVEASGSSITVHRLLQVDSDAWTISLDVWYRGGGN
;
A
#
# COMPACT_ATOMS: atom_id res chain seq x y z
N MET A 1 64.63 -34.06 -3.99
CA MET A 1 63.32 -34.61 -4.38
C MET A 1 62.46 -34.64 -3.13
N VAL A 2 61.89 -33.48 -2.80
CA VAL A 2 60.84 -33.32 -1.79
C VAL A 2 59.90 -32.31 -2.42
N ASP A 3 58.88 -32.79 -3.13
CA ASP A 3 57.87 -31.96 -3.81
C ASP A 3 56.65 -32.84 -4.14
N GLY A 4 56.09 -33.46 -3.11
CA GLY A 4 54.87 -34.28 -3.23
C GLY A 4 53.85 -34.02 -2.13
N ASP A 5 54.32 -33.61 -0.95
CA ASP A 5 53.48 -33.39 0.23
C ASP A 5 52.84 -31.99 0.24
N ASP A 6 53.59 -30.95 -0.17
CA ASP A 6 53.10 -29.56 -0.25
C ASP A 6 51.98 -29.38 -1.28
N CYS A 7 52.05 -30.04 -2.44
CA CYS A 7 51.00 -29.96 -3.46
C CYS A 7 49.68 -30.59 -3.00
N GLY A 8 49.75 -31.70 -2.25
CA GLY A 8 48.56 -32.34 -1.68
C GLY A 8 47.95 -31.51 -0.56
N GLN A 9 48.79 -30.92 0.29
CA GLN A 9 48.35 -30.08 1.41
C GLN A 9 47.69 -28.78 0.94
N VAL A 10 48.25 -28.10 -0.07
CA VAL A 10 47.66 -26.87 -0.63
C VAL A 10 46.30 -27.16 -1.25
N HIS A 11 46.15 -28.27 -1.98
CA HIS A 11 44.89 -28.60 -2.61
C HIS A 11 43.79 -28.97 -1.59
N ILE A 12 44.16 -29.64 -0.50
CA ILE A 12 43.25 -29.90 0.62
C ILE A 12 42.88 -28.60 1.34
N LEU A 13 43.83 -27.68 1.54
CA LEU A 13 43.60 -26.41 2.22
C LEU A 13 42.69 -25.48 1.38
N GLU A 14 42.83 -25.52 0.05
CA GLU A 14 41.94 -24.83 -0.89
C GLU A 14 40.50 -25.39 -0.82
N MET A 15 40.33 -26.71 -0.83
CA MET A 15 39.00 -27.32 -0.73
C MET A 15 38.31 -27.03 0.62
N VAL A 16 39.06 -27.02 1.72
CA VAL A 16 38.52 -26.70 3.05
C VAL A 16 38.18 -25.21 3.18
N THR A 17 39.01 -24.33 2.64
CA THR A 17 38.75 -22.87 2.69
C THR A 17 37.55 -22.48 1.81
N LEU A 18 37.38 -23.09 0.64
CA LEU A 18 36.17 -22.89 -0.19
C LEU A 18 34.91 -23.43 0.50
N PHE A 19 34.99 -24.61 1.12
CA PHE A 19 33.88 -25.14 1.91
C PHE A 19 33.52 -24.20 3.07
N TRP A 20 34.52 -23.66 3.75
CA TRP A 20 34.32 -22.73 4.86
C TRP A 20 33.71 -21.39 4.43
N LEU A 21 34.22 -20.81 3.34
CA LEU A 21 33.65 -19.58 2.76
C LEU A 21 32.21 -19.80 2.30
N PHE A 22 31.91 -20.93 1.65
CA PHE A 22 30.55 -21.30 1.28
C PHE A 22 29.65 -21.38 2.52
N PHE A 23 30.07 -22.10 3.56
CA PHE A 23 29.27 -22.28 4.77
C PHE A 23 29.04 -20.97 5.54
N MET A 24 30.07 -20.14 5.70
CA MET A 24 29.95 -18.82 6.34
C MET A 24 29.03 -17.88 5.54
N SER A 25 29.09 -17.91 4.21
CA SER A 25 28.20 -17.13 3.35
C SER A 25 26.74 -17.62 3.40
N ALA A 26 26.53 -18.93 3.44
CA ALA A 26 25.20 -19.52 3.52
C ALA A 26 24.54 -19.26 4.89
N LEU A 27 25.31 -19.37 5.98
CA LEU A 27 24.83 -19.01 7.32
C LEU A 27 24.43 -17.54 7.40
N PHE A 28 25.20 -16.66 6.77
CA PHE A 28 24.87 -15.24 6.70
C PHE A 28 23.54 -15.01 5.97
N ILE A 29 23.32 -15.64 4.81
CA ILE A 29 22.07 -15.49 4.03
C ILE A 29 20.85 -16.01 4.82
N ILE A 30 20.97 -17.14 5.51
CA ILE A 30 19.86 -17.73 6.28
C ILE A 30 19.48 -16.85 7.49
N GLN A 31 20.44 -16.15 8.09
CA GLN A 31 20.19 -15.26 9.22
C GLN A 31 19.70 -13.87 8.82
N ILE A 32 19.64 -13.55 7.53
CA ILE A 32 18.92 -12.35 7.08
C ILE A 32 17.44 -12.60 7.33
N HIS A 33 16.98 -12.17 8.49
CA HIS A 33 15.58 -11.99 8.79
C HIS A 33 15.08 -10.86 7.88
N ILE A 34 14.61 -11.22 6.69
CA ILE A 34 13.78 -10.33 5.90
C ILE A 34 12.49 -10.23 6.73
N PRO A 35 12.15 -9.07 7.31
CA PRO A 35 10.86 -8.92 7.97
C PRO A 35 9.83 -9.35 6.94
N ASP A 36 8.97 -10.32 7.30
CA ASP A 36 7.86 -10.72 6.44
C ASP A 36 7.18 -9.42 6.01
N SER A 37 7.30 -9.08 4.72
CA SER A 37 6.48 -8.04 4.14
C SER A 37 5.05 -8.44 4.46
N ALA A 38 4.25 -7.51 5.00
CA ALA A 38 2.82 -7.72 5.17
C ALA A 38 2.28 -8.45 3.93
N SER A 39 1.51 -9.51 4.16
CA SER A 39 1.13 -10.50 3.14
C SER A 39 0.80 -9.80 1.83
N ILE A 40 1.67 -9.94 0.81
CA ILE A 40 1.53 -9.24 -0.48
C ILE A 40 0.12 -9.45 -1.06
N ALA A 41 -0.49 -10.61 -0.80
CA ALA A 41 -1.84 -10.93 -1.24
C ALA A 41 -2.94 -10.20 -0.46
N GLY A 42 -2.80 -10.04 0.86
CA GLY A 42 -3.73 -9.27 1.69
C GLY A 42 -3.66 -7.79 1.35
N ASP A 43 -2.44 -7.29 1.20
CA ASP A 43 -2.17 -5.89 0.90
C ASP A 43 -2.67 -5.49 -0.48
N ALA A 44 -2.43 -6.32 -1.50
CA ALA A 44 -2.94 -6.09 -2.85
C ALA A 44 -4.48 -6.10 -2.90
N THR A 45 -5.15 -6.91 -2.07
CA THR A 45 -6.62 -6.95 -2.03
C THR A 45 -7.20 -5.66 -1.43
N LEU A 46 -6.57 -5.14 -0.37
CA LEU A 46 -6.95 -3.87 0.25
C LEU A 46 -6.71 -2.70 -0.73
N GLU A 47 -5.55 -2.66 -1.38
CA GLU A 47 -5.21 -1.66 -2.40
C GLU A 47 -6.22 -1.67 -3.55
N LEU A 48 -6.51 -2.84 -4.13
CA LEU A 48 -7.51 -2.98 -5.19
C LEU A 48 -8.91 -2.56 -4.74
N THR A 49 -9.30 -2.85 -3.51
CA THR A 49 -10.61 -2.43 -2.99
C THR A 49 -10.69 -0.91 -2.85
N ALA A 50 -9.62 -0.28 -2.36
CA ALA A 50 -9.55 1.17 -2.27
C ALA A 50 -9.58 1.83 -3.66
N GLU A 51 -8.84 1.29 -4.63
CA GLU A 51 -8.87 1.78 -6.01
C GLU A 51 -10.25 1.61 -6.66
N ASP A 52 -10.91 0.46 -6.43
CA ASP A 52 -12.26 0.19 -6.96
C ASP A 52 -13.28 1.16 -6.37
N ALA A 53 -13.22 1.45 -5.06
CA ALA A 53 -14.10 2.43 -4.43
C ALA A 53 -13.95 3.83 -5.06
N ILE A 54 -12.71 4.25 -5.35
CA ILE A 54 -12.43 5.51 -6.05
C ILE A 54 -12.92 5.46 -7.50
N HIS A 55 -12.69 4.35 -8.20
CA HIS A 55 -13.13 4.20 -9.58
C HIS A 55 -14.65 4.20 -9.69
N ARG A 56 -15.35 3.55 -8.77
CA ARG A 56 -16.80 3.57 -8.65
C ARG A 56 -17.33 4.98 -8.42
N GLY A 57 -16.70 5.77 -7.54
CA GLY A 57 -17.07 7.17 -7.33
C GLY A 57 -16.92 8.04 -8.58
N LEU A 58 -15.93 7.75 -9.42
CA LEU A 58 -15.73 8.41 -10.72
C LEU A 58 -16.65 7.90 -11.83
N ALA A 59 -17.17 6.67 -11.70
CA ALA A 59 -18.10 6.06 -12.65
C ALA A 59 -19.56 6.39 -12.36
N GLU A 60 -19.89 6.78 -11.12
CA GLU A 60 -21.24 7.18 -10.72
C GLU A 60 -21.65 8.46 -11.45
N ALA A 61 -22.81 8.43 -12.10
CA ALA A 61 -23.32 9.56 -12.86
C ALA A 61 -23.58 10.77 -11.95
N ALA A 62 -23.18 11.95 -12.42
CA ALA A 62 -23.53 13.19 -11.73
C ALA A 62 -25.06 13.37 -11.68
N ILE A 63 -25.56 13.98 -10.59
CA ILE A 63 -26.99 14.27 -10.45
C ILE A 63 -27.32 15.59 -11.16
N GLY A 64 -26.39 16.54 -11.14
CA GLY A 64 -26.48 17.79 -11.89
C GLY A 64 -25.90 17.69 -13.31
N GLU A 65 -26.30 18.61 -14.19
CA GLU A 65 -25.76 18.71 -15.56
C GLU A 65 -24.36 19.35 -15.64
N SER A 66 -23.78 19.77 -14.50
CA SER A 66 -22.58 20.61 -14.45
C SER A 66 -21.26 19.85 -14.31
N ALA A 67 -21.29 18.53 -14.09
CA ALA A 67 -20.10 17.73 -13.81
C ALA A 67 -20.17 16.37 -14.50
N ASP A 68 -19.00 15.81 -14.84
CA ASP A 68 -18.91 14.52 -15.54
C ASP A 68 -19.29 13.33 -14.66
N ASN A 69 -19.03 13.42 -13.35
CA ASN A 69 -19.33 12.36 -12.39
C ASN A 69 -19.71 12.94 -11.02
N ARG A 70 -20.31 12.08 -10.18
CA ARG A 70 -20.80 12.50 -8.87
C ARG A 70 -19.69 12.95 -7.93
N LEU A 71 -18.51 12.34 -7.99
CA LEU A 71 -17.38 12.71 -7.14
C LEU A 71 -16.85 14.12 -7.48
N VAL A 72 -16.70 14.42 -8.76
CA VAL A 72 -16.28 15.74 -9.27
C VAL A 72 -17.31 16.80 -8.92
N GLU A 73 -18.60 16.48 -9.00
CA GLU A 73 -19.67 17.39 -8.57
C GLU A 73 -19.53 17.80 -7.09
N LEU A 74 -19.30 16.82 -6.20
CA LEU A 74 -19.14 17.05 -4.77
C LEU A 74 -17.86 17.83 -4.45
N LEU A 75 -16.75 17.51 -5.12
CA LEU A 75 -15.48 18.23 -4.97
C LEU A 75 -15.56 19.67 -5.49
N ALA A 76 -16.24 19.90 -6.64
CA ALA A 76 -16.47 21.23 -7.19
C ALA A 76 -17.36 22.09 -6.26
N ALA A 77 -18.37 21.46 -5.63
CA ALA A 77 -19.20 22.11 -4.62
C ALA A 77 -18.48 22.35 -3.28
N GLY A 78 -17.29 21.77 -3.09
CA GLY A 78 -16.53 21.80 -1.83
C GLY A 78 -17.11 20.90 -0.74
N ASP A 79 -18.02 19.99 -1.07
CA ASP A 79 -18.62 19.03 -0.14
C ASP A 79 -17.68 17.83 0.11
N ARG A 80 -16.71 18.07 0.99
CA ARG A 80 -15.71 17.07 1.41
C ARG A 80 -16.34 15.88 2.13
N GLN A 81 -17.37 16.15 2.95
CA GLN A 81 -18.07 15.11 3.69
C GLN A 81 -18.82 14.18 2.73
N GLY A 82 -19.61 14.75 1.82
CA GLY A 82 -20.34 13.98 0.81
C GLY A 82 -19.41 13.18 -0.10
N ALA A 83 -18.28 13.77 -0.52
CA ALA A 83 -17.28 13.08 -1.33
C ALA A 83 -16.69 11.86 -0.59
N CYS A 84 -16.30 12.02 0.68
CA CYS A 84 -15.77 10.92 1.47
C CYS A 84 -16.83 9.86 1.80
N THR A 85 -18.06 10.25 2.14
CA THR A 85 -19.16 9.29 2.35
C THR A 85 -19.45 8.48 1.10
N LEU A 86 -19.41 9.09 -0.10
CA LEU A 86 -19.55 8.37 -1.36
C LEU A 86 -18.45 7.32 -1.54
N LEU A 87 -17.18 7.70 -1.33
CA LEU A 87 -16.04 6.80 -1.46
C LEU A 87 -16.09 5.64 -0.44
N LEU A 88 -16.39 5.94 0.82
CA LEU A 88 -16.49 4.93 1.88
C LEU A 88 -17.68 3.98 1.67
N SER A 89 -18.79 4.46 1.07
CA SER A 89 -19.90 3.59 0.67
C SER A 89 -19.57 2.63 -0.48
N GLY A 90 -18.48 2.90 -1.20
CA GLY A 90 -17.93 2.05 -2.25
C GLY A 90 -17.22 0.80 -1.71
N LEU A 91 -16.79 0.81 -0.45
CA LEU A 91 -16.01 -0.27 0.16
C LEU A 91 -16.85 -1.53 0.41
N SER A 92 -16.19 -2.69 0.34
CA SER A 92 -16.78 -3.98 0.71
C SER A 92 -17.17 -4.00 2.20
N PRO A 93 -18.25 -4.69 2.61
CA PRO A 93 -18.65 -4.80 4.03
C PRO A 93 -17.61 -5.47 4.94
N THR A 94 -16.59 -6.10 4.38
CA THR A 94 -15.48 -6.72 5.14
C THR A 94 -14.30 -5.79 5.36
N ILE A 95 -14.33 -4.57 4.80
CA ILE A 95 -13.24 -3.60 4.84
C ILE A 95 -13.80 -2.30 5.41
N ASP A 96 -13.08 -1.75 6.38
CA ASP A 96 -13.30 -0.42 6.92
C ASP A 96 -12.26 0.54 6.35
N GLY A 97 -12.55 1.83 6.38
CA GLY A 97 -11.62 2.83 5.90
C GLY A 97 -11.90 4.23 6.42
N GLU A 98 -10.91 5.09 6.24
CA GLU A 98 -10.96 6.51 6.52
C GLU A 98 -10.55 7.30 5.28
N CYS A 99 -11.31 8.34 4.96
CA CYS A 99 -11.09 9.16 3.79
C CYS A 99 -10.49 10.51 4.17
N TRP A 100 -9.38 10.85 3.53
CA TRP A 100 -8.63 12.06 3.75
C TRP A 100 -8.60 12.87 2.46
N LEU A 101 -8.93 14.15 2.56
CA LEU A 101 -8.98 15.05 1.40
C LEU A 101 -8.09 16.27 1.64
N ALA A 102 -7.35 16.66 0.61
CA ALA A 102 -6.61 17.92 0.54
C ALA A 102 -6.96 18.65 -0.77
N ARG A 103 -7.13 19.96 -0.69
CA ARG A 103 -7.33 20.85 -1.84
C ARG A 103 -6.05 21.66 -2.07
N ASN A 104 -5.50 21.59 -3.28
CA ASN A 104 -4.26 22.22 -3.70
C ASN A 104 -3.11 21.88 -2.73
N ALA A 105 -2.60 22.88 -2.02
CA ALA A 105 -1.52 22.76 -1.04
C ALA A 105 -2.03 22.76 0.42
N GLU A 106 -3.33 22.60 0.64
CA GLU A 106 -3.89 22.47 1.99
C GLU A 106 -3.44 21.15 2.65
N PRO A 107 -3.30 21.11 3.98
CA PRO A 107 -3.12 19.87 4.71
C PRO A 107 -4.31 18.91 4.49
N SER A 108 -4.03 17.62 4.34
CA SER A 108 -5.06 16.59 4.29
C SER A 108 -5.75 16.45 5.65
N ALA A 109 -7.08 16.47 5.64
CA ALA A 109 -7.88 16.23 6.84
C ALA A 109 -8.87 15.08 6.59
N PRO A 110 -9.19 14.30 7.64
CA PRO A 110 -10.17 13.24 7.53
C PRO A 110 -11.57 13.87 7.42
N HIS A 111 -12.38 13.31 6.52
CA HIS A 111 -13.79 13.68 6.39
C HIS A 111 -14.61 12.40 6.21
N GLY A 112 -15.89 12.45 6.55
CA GLY A 112 -16.80 11.31 6.50
C GLY A 112 -17.06 10.67 7.86
N ASP A 113 -17.76 9.54 7.84
CA ASP A 113 -18.02 8.69 9.00
C ASP A 113 -16.98 7.56 9.09
N GLY A 114 -15.73 7.87 8.72
CA GLY A 114 -14.62 6.94 8.82
C GLY A 114 -14.37 6.49 10.26
N VAL A 115 -13.79 5.31 10.42
CA VAL A 115 -13.39 4.76 11.74
C VAL A 115 -11.88 4.84 11.84
N GLU A 116 -11.28 4.99 13.02
CA GLU A 116 -9.81 4.87 13.13
C GLU A 116 -9.35 3.43 12.87
N ALA A 117 -8.18 3.28 12.25
CA ALA A 117 -7.60 1.99 11.96
C ALA A 117 -7.34 1.18 13.25
N SER A 118 -7.83 -0.06 13.28
CA SER A 118 -7.66 -0.98 14.43
C SER A 118 -6.47 -1.93 14.29
N GLY A 119 -5.70 -1.83 13.19
CA GLY A 119 -4.60 -2.73 12.86
C GLY A 119 -3.81 -2.27 11.63
N SER A 120 -3.26 -3.22 10.87
CA SER A 120 -2.55 -2.93 9.62
C SER A 120 -3.50 -2.29 8.60
N SER A 121 -3.17 -1.09 8.15
CA SER A 121 -3.90 -0.37 7.10
C SER A 121 -3.01 -0.09 5.90
N ILE A 122 -3.65 0.14 4.76
CA ILE A 122 -3.00 0.56 3.52
C ILE A 122 -3.67 1.83 3.05
N THR A 123 -2.83 2.81 2.74
CA THR A 123 -3.28 4.09 2.21
C THR A 123 -3.05 4.16 0.71
N VAL A 124 -4.13 4.40 -0.04
CA VAL A 124 -4.08 4.65 -1.49
C VAL A 124 -4.31 6.12 -1.75
N HIS A 125 -3.49 6.71 -2.61
CA HIS A 125 -3.58 8.12 -2.99
C HIS A 125 -4.01 8.26 -4.45
N ARG A 126 -4.95 9.17 -4.72
CA ARG A 126 -5.30 9.60 -6.07
C ARG A 126 -5.37 11.12 -6.16
N LEU A 127 -4.69 11.65 -7.17
CA LEU A 127 -4.79 13.06 -7.54
C LEU A 127 -5.87 13.23 -8.62
N LEU A 128 -6.79 14.16 -8.41
CA LEU A 128 -7.85 14.52 -9.34
C LEU A 128 -7.84 16.02 -9.55
N GLN A 129 -7.87 16.46 -10.79
CA GLN A 129 -8.05 17.87 -11.11
C GLN A 129 -9.54 18.14 -11.33
N VAL A 130 -10.09 19.09 -10.59
CA VAL A 130 -11.48 19.55 -10.71
C VAL A 130 -11.43 21.05 -10.97
N ASP A 131 -11.84 21.45 -12.17
CA ASP A 131 -11.71 22.83 -12.65
C ASP A 131 -10.25 23.36 -12.53
N SER A 132 -10.04 24.38 -11.70
CA SER A 132 -8.74 24.98 -11.39
C SER A 132 -8.07 24.42 -10.14
N ASP A 133 -8.74 23.50 -9.42
CA ASP A 133 -8.27 22.97 -8.15
C ASP A 133 -7.76 21.53 -8.29
N ALA A 134 -6.61 21.26 -7.68
CA ALA A 134 -6.08 19.91 -7.55
C ALA A 134 -6.54 19.30 -6.24
N TRP A 135 -7.23 18.16 -6.29
CA TRP A 135 -7.68 17.42 -5.12
C TRP A 135 -6.82 16.17 -4.93
N THR A 136 -6.26 16.02 -3.74
CA THR A 136 -5.60 14.78 -3.33
C THR A 136 -6.56 14.00 -2.45
N ILE A 137 -6.94 12.83 -2.92
CA ILE A 137 -7.78 11.87 -2.21
C ILE A 137 -6.87 10.79 -1.65
N SER A 138 -6.90 10.59 -0.35
CA SER A 138 -6.19 9.50 0.30
C SER A 138 -7.21 8.64 1.04
N LEU A 139 -7.23 7.35 0.73
CA LEU A 139 -8.14 6.40 1.33
C LEU A 139 -7.31 5.38 2.10
N ASP A 140 -7.41 5.42 3.43
CA ASP A 140 -6.79 4.42 4.28
C ASP A 140 -7.79 3.29 4.53
N VAL A 141 -7.41 2.04 4.29
CA VAL A 141 -8.30 0.87 4.38
C VAL A 141 -7.68 -0.27 5.16
N TRP A 142 -8.50 -1.02 5.89
CA TRP A 142 -8.10 -2.21 6.65
C TRP A 142 -9.25 -3.21 6.74
N TYR A 143 -8.93 -4.45 7.12
CA TYR A 143 -9.95 -5.47 7.33
C TYR A 143 -10.76 -5.20 8.60
N ARG A 144 -12.10 -5.26 8.45
CA ARG A 144 -13.03 -5.19 9.58
C ARG A 144 -12.90 -6.46 10.43
N GLY A 145 -12.54 -6.28 11.70
CA GLY A 145 -12.45 -7.38 12.68
C GLY A 145 -11.12 -8.14 12.68
N GLY A 146 -10.04 -7.60 12.12
CA GLY A 146 -8.69 -8.17 12.21
C GLY A 146 -7.94 -7.87 13.51
N GLY A 147 -8.59 -7.20 14.48
CA GLY A 147 -8.04 -6.91 15.80
C GLY A 147 -8.22 -8.08 16.77
N ASN A 148 -7.18 -8.92 16.84
CA ASN A 148 -6.99 -10.15 17.66
C ASN A 148 -7.70 -11.42 17.18
#